data_AF-A0A6M5YCY5-F1
#
_entry.id   AF-A0A6M5YCY5-F1
#
_cell.length_a   1.000
_cell.length_b   1.000
_cell.length_c   1.000
_cell.angle_alpha   90.00
_cell.angle_beta   90.00
_cell.angle_gamma   90.00
#
_symmetry.space_group_name_H-M   'P 1'
#
loop_
_entity.id
_entity.type
_entity.pdbx_description
1 polymer ?
#
loop_
_entity_poly.entity_id
_entity_poly.type
_entity_poly.pdbx_seq_one_letter_code
_entity_poly.pdbx_strand_id
1 'polypeptide(L)'
;MNVRMNLVRLSLVALPFVSAAQPRQLITSARPAAAQVMSHTATTTSEQNHPAAELSENTGNEEATGSLKIQPLFGERPKTAAQIDEEIHFLNDCDQNFASRYEASDFFAARGWDYVADRQLDTAAYRFNLAWLLNDRNADAYWGLGVVSYQKDRLPEAIRMLKKGLSIADTNAVLMADLATLLIKQYQLKPDSTDLTEAETILIKAVSLSPTMASAYQKLAMINLLQTEYDKAWEYFHRARSLDLSVLDLTLLNDLLAKRPDPQGVFK
;
A
#
# COMPACT_ATOMS: atom_id res chain seq x y z
N MET A 1 9.52 66.31 -33.86
CA MET A 1 8.44 65.88 -32.94
C MET A 1 7.70 64.73 -33.60
N ASN A 2 7.93 63.49 -33.15
CA ASN A 2 7.02 62.34 -33.19
C ASN A 2 7.79 61.09 -32.75
N VAL A 3 7.55 60.68 -31.51
CA VAL A 3 8.04 59.48 -30.85
C VAL A 3 7.21 58.30 -31.33
N ARG A 4 7.83 57.20 -31.78
CA ARG A 4 7.17 55.89 -31.88
C ARG A 4 7.92 54.87 -31.03
N MET A 5 7.15 54.37 -30.07
CA MET A 5 7.49 53.48 -28.97
C MET A 5 7.43 52.04 -29.48
N ASN A 6 8.56 51.30 -29.42
CA ASN A 6 8.59 49.88 -29.76
C ASN A 6 8.27 49.05 -28.52
N LEU A 7 7.12 48.36 -28.58
CA LEU A 7 6.64 47.44 -27.56
C LEU A 7 7.42 46.12 -27.58
N VAL A 8 7.79 45.70 -26.37
CA VAL A 8 8.37 44.42 -25.97
C VAL A 8 7.41 43.27 -26.34
N ARG A 9 7.92 42.25 -27.05
CA ARG A 9 7.24 40.95 -27.18
C ARG A 9 7.78 40.02 -26.09
N LEU A 10 7.01 39.84 -25.02
CA LEU A 10 7.17 38.75 -24.06
C LEU A 10 6.47 37.51 -24.65
N SER A 11 7.22 36.48 -25.01
CA SER A 11 6.68 35.19 -25.40
C SER A 11 6.50 34.32 -24.14
N LEU A 12 5.30 34.33 -23.57
CA LEU A 12 4.91 33.33 -22.57
C LEU A 12 4.68 32.00 -23.29
N VAL A 13 5.59 31.04 -23.10
CA VAL A 13 5.37 29.64 -23.46
C VAL A 13 4.54 29.01 -22.35
N ALA A 14 3.25 28.80 -22.61
CA ALA A 14 2.40 27.99 -21.76
C ALA A 14 2.68 26.51 -22.05
N LEU A 15 3.32 25.81 -21.10
CA LEU A 15 3.43 24.36 -21.10
C LEU A 15 2.12 23.75 -20.56
N PRO A 16 1.51 22.76 -21.23
CA PRO A 16 0.37 22.06 -20.68
C PRO A 16 0.87 21.09 -19.60
N PHE A 17 0.41 21.29 -18.37
CA PHE A 17 0.48 20.27 -17.31
C PHE A 17 -0.45 19.12 -17.70
N VAL A 18 0.10 18.11 -18.37
CA VAL A 18 -0.55 16.80 -18.48
C VAL A 18 -0.13 16.03 -17.23
N SER A 19 -0.97 16.08 -16.20
CA SER A 19 -0.92 15.16 -15.06
C SER A 19 -1.32 13.77 -15.56
N ALA A 20 -0.35 13.01 -16.05
CA ALA A 20 -0.51 11.59 -16.30
C ALA A 20 -0.48 10.88 -14.93
N ALA A 21 -1.66 10.55 -14.41
CA ALA A 21 -1.79 9.62 -13.30
C ALA A 21 -1.15 8.28 -13.73
N GLN A 22 0.04 7.98 -13.21
CA GLN A 22 0.66 6.67 -13.41
C GLN A 22 -0.31 5.58 -12.91
N PRO A 23 -0.45 4.45 -13.62
CA PRO A 23 -1.23 3.32 -13.12
C PRO A 23 -0.62 2.88 -11.78
N ARG A 24 -1.48 2.72 -10.76
CA ARG A 24 -1.13 2.16 -9.44
C ARG A 24 -0.65 0.71 -9.60
N GLN A 25 0.56 0.51 -10.10
CA GLN A 25 1.25 -0.78 -10.13
C GLN A 25 1.97 -0.97 -8.79
N LEU A 26 1.19 -1.30 -7.76
CA LEU A 26 1.71 -1.99 -6.60
C LEU A 26 0.80 -3.20 -6.34
N ILE A 27 1.46 -4.34 -6.11
CA ILE A 27 0.95 -5.58 -5.52
C ILE A 27 0.02 -6.41 -6.41
N THR A 28 0.63 -7.26 -7.24
CA THR A 28 0.03 -8.55 -7.64
C THR A 28 1.07 -9.64 -8.00
N SER A 29 2.37 -9.31 -8.17
CA SER A 29 3.29 -10.25 -8.82
C SER A 29 4.12 -11.18 -7.91
N ALA A 30 3.85 -11.31 -6.61
CA ALA A 30 4.76 -12.05 -5.72
C ALA A 30 4.12 -13.03 -4.72
N ARG A 31 2.90 -13.52 -4.93
CA ARG A 31 2.38 -14.63 -4.10
C ARG A 31 2.34 -15.95 -4.89
N PRO A 32 3.15 -16.97 -4.52
CA PRO A 32 3.03 -18.29 -5.11
C PRO A 32 1.71 -18.94 -4.66
N ALA A 33 1.00 -19.53 -5.63
CA ALA A 33 -0.37 -20.09 -5.53
C ALA A 33 -0.47 -21.42 -4.74
N ALA A 34 0.21 -21.54 -3.60
CA ALA A 34 0.34 -22.82 -2.90
C ALA A 34 -0.74 -23.09 -1.82
N ALA A 35 -1.77 -22.25 -1.68
CA ALA A 35 -2.81 -22.41 -0.65
C ALA A 35 -4.23 -22.42 -1.24
N GLN A 36 -4.47 -23.22 -2.28
CA GLN A 36 -5.81 -23.51 -2.80
C GLN A 36 -6.11 -25.01 -2.66
N VAL A 37 -6.63 -25.43 -1.50
CA VAL A 37 -7.32 -26.72 -1.37
C VAL A 37 -8.50 -26.57 -0.39
N MET A 38 -9.71 -26.49 -0.98
CA MET A 38 -11.03 -26.94 -0.49
C MET A 38 -11.61 -26.29 0.79
N SER A 39 -12.93 -26.07 0.96
CA SER A 39 -14.12 -26.67 0.35
C SER A 39 -15.29 -25.68 0.27
N HIS A 40 -16.10 -25.82 -0.77
CA HIS A 40 -17.43 -25.25 -0.88
C HIS A 40 -18.44 -26.23 -0.26
N THR A 41 -19.34 -25.73 0.59
CA THR A 41 -20.74 -26.17 0.62
C THR A 41 -21.59 -25.09 1.24
N ALA A 42 -22.51 -24.55 0.44
CA ALA A 42 -23.58 -23.68 0.86
C ALA A 42 -24.81 -24.52 1.23
N THR A 43 -25.61 -24.05 2.19
CA THR A 43 -27.00 -24.46 2.30
C THR A 43 -27.87 -23.26 2.65
N THR A 44 -28.81 -23.01 1.74
CA THR A 44 -29.90 -22.04 1.76
C THR A 44 -31.02 -22.48 2.69
N THR A 45 -31.64 -21.55 3.42
CA THR A 45 -33.04 -21.69 3.84
C THR A 45 -33.74 -20.33 3.82
N SER A 46 -34.96 -20.34 3.28
CA SER A 46 -35.82 -19.21 2.91
C SER A 46 -36.81 -18.80 4.01
N GLU A 47 -37.04 -17.49 4.08
CA GLU A 47 -38.29 -16.71 4.30
C GLU A 47 -39.43 -17.21 5.21
N GLN A 48 -39.89 -16.32 6.11
CA GLN A 48 -41.32 -16.03 6.31
C GLN A 48 -41.58 -14.62 6.94
N ASN A 49 -42.44 -13.86 6.25
CA ASN A 49 -43.09 -12.55 6.56
C ASN A 49 -44.07 -12.64 7.77
N HIS A 50 -44.45 -11.65 8.60
CA HIS A 50 -44.90 -10.22 8.53
C HIS A 50 -45.14 -9.71 10.00
N PRO A 51 -45.64 -8.49 10.34
CA PRO A 51 -45.94 -7.27 9.57
C PRO A 51 -45.32 -5.96 10.14
N ALA A 52 -45.58 -4.87 9.40
CA ALA A 52 -45.11 -3.50 9.61
C ALA A 52 -45.61 -2.82 10.91
N ALA A 53 -44.70 -2.09 11.54
CA ALA A 53 -45.00 -0.92 12.36
C ALA A 53 -43.95 0.16 12.05
N GLU A 54 -44.40 1.25 11.43
CA GLU A 54 -43.60 2.47 11.25
C GLU A 54 -43.39 3.16 12.60
N LEU A 55 -42.17 3.62 12.89
CA LEU A 55 -41.84 5.04 12.99
C LEU A 55 -40.45 5.27 13.62
N SER A 56 -39.64 6.00 12.85
CA SER A 56 -38.71 7.05 13.29
C SER A 56 -37.32 6.67 13.86
N GLU A 57 -36.33 6.97 13.00
CA GLU A 57 -35.02 7.55 13.34
C GLU A 57 -34.01 6.70 14.12
N ASN A 58 -33.22 5.90 13.39
CA ASN A 58 -31.83 5.61 13.78
C ASN A 58 -30.91 5.33 12.58
N THR A 59 -31.06 6.04 11.46
CA THR A 59 -30.19 5.87 10.28
C THR A 59 -28.77 6.42 10.49
N GLY A 60 -28.55 7.27 11.51
CA GLY A 60 -27.24 7.86 11.80
C GLY A 60 -26.22 6.94 12.50
N ASN A 61 -26.68 5.94 13.27
CA ASN A 61 -25.78 5.05 14.01
C ASN A 61 -25.30 3.85 13.19
N GLU A 62 -26.09 3.36 12.23
CA GLU A 62 -25.70 2.24 11.36
C GLU A 62 -24.64 2.65 10.31
N GLU A 63 -24.75 3.85 9.74
CA GLU A 63 -23.72 4.38 8.82
C GLU A 63 -22.39 4.65 9.55
N ALA A 64 -22.46 5.18 10.78
CA ALA A 64 -21.27 5.43 11.60
C ALA A 64 -20.57 4.14 12.04
N THR A 65 -21.33 3.09 12.38
CA THR A 65 -20.78 1.77 12.77
C THR A 65 -20.28 0.96 11.57
N GLY A 66 -20.97 1.02 10.42
CA GLY A 66 -20.49 0.46 9.16
C GLY A 66 -19.16 1.07 8.72
N SER A 67 -18.98 2.38 8.92
CA SER A 67 -17.73 3.09 8.65
C SER A 67 -16.56 2.64 9.52
N LEU A 68 -16.79 2.19 10.77
CA LEU A 68 -15.72 1.74 11.67
C LEU A 68 -15.14 0.38 11.26
N LYS A 69 -15.97 -0.55 10.79
CA LYS A 69 -15.53 -1.90 10.37
C LYS A 69 -14.49 -1.89 9.25
N ILE A 70 -14.46 -0.81 8.48
CA ILE A 70 -13.60 -0.61 7.31
C ILE A 70 -12.45 0.39 7.55
N GLN A 71 -12.34 0.94 8.76
CA GLN A 71 -11.17 1.70 9.21
C GLN A 71 -10.11 0.75 9.74
N PRO A 72 -8.81 0.99 9.52
CA PRO A 72 -7.76 0.15 10.09
C PRO A 72 -7.94 -0.04 11.59
N LEU A 73 -7.83 -1.30 12.03
CA LEU A 73 -7.96 -1.73 13.42
C LEU A 73 -9.26 -1.27 14.07
N PHE A 74 -10.36 -1.31 13.29
CA PHE A 74 -11.69 -0.84 13.67
C PHE A 74 -11.74 0.63 14.14
N GLY A 75 -10.80 1.45 13.66
CA GLY A 75 -10.69 2.87 14.02
C GLY A 75 -10.01 3.14 15.36
N GLU A 76 -9.48 2.12 16.06
CA GLU A 76 -8.76 2.24 17.35
C GLU A 76 -9.56 3.01 18.43
N ARG A 77 -10.89 2.80 18.48
CA ARG A 77 -11.78 3.45 19.46
C ARG A 77 -12.30 2.44 20.48
N PRO A 78 -12.73 2.91 21.68
CA PRO A 78 -13.47 2.07 22.61
C PRO A 78 -14.70 1.45 21.92
N LYS A 79 -14.90 0.16 22.16
CA LYS A 79 -16.01 -0.62 21.60
C LYS A 79 -17.27 -0.47 22.44
N THR A 80 -18.42 -0.49 21.80
CA THR A 80 -19.72 -0.60 22.48
C THR A 80 -19.96 -2.04 22.95
N ALA A 81 -20.90 -2.25 23.87
CA ALA A 81 -21.28 -3.59 24.32
C ALA A 81 -21.71 -4.48 23.13
N ALA A 82 -22.52 -3.95 22.21
CA ALA A 82 -22.95 -4.68 21.02
C ALA A 82 -21.78 -5.08 20.10
N GLN A 83 -20.74 -4.24 19.96
CA GLN A 83 -19.54 -4.58 19.19
C GLN A 83 -18.71 -5.66 19.88
N ILE A 84 -18.61 -5.62 21.21
CA ILE A 84 -17.93 -6.66 21.99
C ILE A 84 -18.67 -7.99 21.83
N ASP A 85 -20.00 -7.98 21.89
CA ASP A 85 -20.81 -9.18 21.70
C ASP A 85 -20.63 -9.75 20.28
N GLU A 86 -20.62 -8.91 19.24
CA GLU A 86 -20.33 -9.32 17.85
C GLU A 86 -18.95 -9.96 17.72
N GLU A 87 -17.91 -9.37 18.32
CA GLU A 87 -16.57 -9.93 18.31
C GLU A 87 -16.50 -11.27 19.06
N ILE A 88 -17.16 -11.40 20.20
CA ILE A 88 -17.21 -12.67 20.95
C ILE A 88 -17.87 -13.76 20.10
N HIS A 89 -18.99 -13.46 19.45
CA HIS A 89 -19.65 -14.39 18.55
C HIS A 89 -18.73 -14.79 17.39
N PHE A 90 -18.09 -13.83 16.73
CA PHE A 90 -17.14 -14.09 15.65
C PHE A 90 -15.95 -14.97 16.10
N LEU A 91 -15.38 -14.70 17.27
CA LEU A 91 -14.27 -15.48 17.81
C LEU A 91 -14.70 -16.92 18.14
N ASN A 92 -15.88 -17.10 18.73
CA ASN A 92 -16.43 -18.42 19.00
C ASN A 92 -16.68 -19.20 17.71
N ASP A 93 -17.22 -18.54 16.68
CA ASP A 93 -17.40 -19.16 15.36
C ASP A 93 -16.04 -19.60 14.78
N CYS A 94 -14.99 -18.79 14.92
CA CYS A 94 -13.66 -19.17 14.47
C CYS A 94 -13.11 -20.37 15.26
N ASP A 95 -13.30 -20.41 16.58
CA ASP A 95 -12.84 -21.51 17.44
C ASP A 95 -13.55 -22.85 17.12
N GLN A 96 -14.76 -22.81 16.53
CA GLN A 96 -15.46 -24.02 16.06
C GLN A 96 -15.07 -24.46 14.64
N ASN A 97 -14.63 -23.53 13.79
CA ASN A 97 -14.44 -23.79 12.35
C ASN A 97 -12.97 -23.88 11.90
N PHE A 98 -12.02 -23.45 12.74
CA PHE A 98 -10.59 -23.48 12.45
C PHE A 98 -9.84 -24.26 13.54
N ALA A 99 -8.68 -24.83 13.21
CA ALA A 99 -7.87 -25.52 14.21
C ALA A 99 -7.24 -24.54 15.21
N SER A 100 -7.05 -23.28 14.82
CA SER A 100 -6.57 -22.22 15.72
C SER A 100 -6.94 -20.82 15.22
N ARG A 101 -6.89 -19.84 16.12
CA ARG A 101 -7.03 -18.42 15.74
C ARG A 101 -5.90 -17.91 14.85
N TYR A 102 -4.71 -18.51 14.92
CA TYR A 102 -3.61 -18.21 13.99
C TYR A 102 -3.97 -18.60 12.55
N GLU A 103 -4.48 -19.82 12.37
CA GLU A 103 -4.95 -20.29 11.06
C GLU A 103 -6.13 -19.46 10.55
N ALA A 104 -7.10 -19.16 11.41
CA ALA A 104 -8.21 -18.27 11.06
C ALA A 104 -7.69 -16.90 10.61
N SER A 105 -6.73 -16.32 11.34
CA SER A 105 -6.13 -15.03 10.99
C SER A 105 -5.51 -15.06 9.59
N ASP A 106 -4.73 -16.09 9.28
CA ASP A 106 -4.11 -16.26 7.96
C ASP A 106 -5.16 -16.44 6.85
N PHE A 107 -6.24 -17.17 7.13
CA PHE A 107 -7.37 -17.30 6.22
C PHE A 107 -8.03 -15.95 5.92
N PHE A 108 -8.34 -15.15 6.94
CA PHE A 108 -8.95 -13.84 6.75
C PHE A 108 -8.00 -12.87 6.05
N ALA A 109 -6.70 -12.92 6.34
CA ALA A 109 -5.70 -12.14 5.61
C ALA A 109 -5.64 -12.54 4.13
N ALA A 110 -5.61 -13.84 3.82
CA ALA A 110 -5.65 -14.34 2.44
C ALA A 110 -6.89 -13.82 1.69
N ARG A 111 -8.08 -13.88 2.30
CA ARG A 111 -9.29 -13.28 1.73
C ARG A 111 -9.19 -11.77 1.56
N GLY A 112 -8.54 -11.07 2.48
CA GLY A 112 -8.27 -9.64 2.34
C GLY A 112 -7.51 -9.33 1.05
N TRP A 113 -6.49 -10.13 0.72
CA TRP A 113 -5.73 -9.98 -0.52
C TRP A 113 -6.54 -10.29 -1.77
N ASP A 114 -7.41 -11.31 -1.76
CA ASP A 114 -8.35 -11.58 -2.86
C ASP A 114 -9.20 -10.32 -3.16
N TYR A 115 -9.75 -9.71 -2.11
CA TYR A 115 -10.56 -8.49 -2.26
C TYR A 115 -9.76 -7.25 -2.68
N VAL A 116 -8.47 -7.16 -2.34
CA VAL A 116 -7.59 -6.11 -2.89
C VAL A 116 -7.45 -6.28 -4.40
N ALA A 117 -7.23 -7.51 -4.88
CA ALA A 117 -7.12 -7.80 -6.31
C ALA A 117 -8.41 -7.44 -7.06
N ASP A 118 -9.57 -7.70 -6.45
CA ASP A 118 -10.89 -7.37 -6.98
C ASP A 118 -11.29 -5.88 -6.78
N ARG A 119 -10.40 -5.05 -6.20
CA ARG A 119 -10.63 -3.63 -5.87
C ARG A 119 -11.78 -3.38 -4.89
N GLN A 120 -12.19 -4.39 -4.12
CA GLN A 120 -13.21 -4.29 -3.08
C GLN A 120 -12.57 -3.85 -1.76
N LEU A 121 -12.11 -2.59 -1.71
CA LEU A 121 -11.24 -2.08 -0.64
C LEU A 121 -11.89 -2.03 0.75
N ASP A 122 -13.21 -1.84 0.83
CA ASP A 122 -13.93 -1.85 2.10
C ASP A 122 -14.02 -3.27 2.67
N THR A 123 -14.35 -4.24 1.82
CA THR A 123 -14.37 -5.65 2.18
C THR A 123 -12.97 -6.15 2.55
N ALA A 124 -11.94 -5.76 1.79
CA ALA A 124 -10.55 -6.06 2.11
C ALA A 124 -10.14 -5.51 3.48
N ALA A 125 -10.44 -4.23 3.77
CA ALA A 125 -10.15 -3.63 5.08
C ALA A 125 -10.79 -4.43 6.22
N TYR A 126 -12.07 -4.79 6.06
CA TYR A 126 -12.77 -5.58 7.07
C TYR A 126 -12.12 -6.95 7.27
N ARG A 127 -11.73 -7.64 6.20
CA ARG A 127 -11.03 -8.94 6.30
C ARG A 127 -9.68 -8.83 7.01
N PHE A 128 -8.87 -7.82 6.71
CA PHE A 128 -7.62 -7.61 7.43
C PHE A 128 -7.84 -7.20 8.89
N ASN A 129 -8.90 -6.46 9.21
CA ASN A 129 -9.28 -6.16 10.59
C ASN A 129 -9.67 -7.43 11.36
N LEU A 130 -10.41 -8.35 10.75
CA LEU A 130 -10.70 -9.66 11.35
C LEU A 130 -9.44 -10.49 11.54
N ALA A 131 -8.52 -10.48 10.57
CA ALA A 131 -7.23 -11.15 10.71
C ALA A 131 -6.43 -10.61 11.90
N TRP A 132 -6.40 -9.28 12.07
CA TRP A 132 -5.78 -8.63 13.23
C TRP A 132 -6.48 -8.99 14.56
N LEU A 133 -7.82 -9.01 14.58
CA LEU A 133 -8.58 -9.38 15.78
C LEU A 133 -8.26 -10.81 16.27
N LEU A 134 -8.03 -11.72 15.32
CA LEU A 134 -7.69 -13.11 15.60
C LEU A 134 -6.22 -13.29 16.03
N ASN A 135 -5.32 -12.48 15.47
CA ASN A 135 -3.90 -12.48 15.77
C ASN A 135 -3.30 -11.09 15.50
N ASP A 136 -3.07 -10.34 16.58
CA ASP A 136 -2.49 -8.99 16.52
C ASP A 136 -0.99 -9.00 16.14
N ARG A 137 -0.39 -10.18 16.02
CA ARG A 137 0.95 -10.42 15.48
C ARG A 137 0.94 -10.96 14.04
N ASN A 138 -0.18 -10.87 13.32
CA ASN A 138 -0.19 -11.18 11.90
C ASN A 138 0.32 -9.97 11.08
N ALA A 139 1.52 -10.08 10.52
CA ALA A 139 2.11 -9.02 9.70
C ALA A 139 1.30 -8.73 8.42
N ASP A 140 0.65 -9.72 7.82
CA ASP A 140 -0.18 -9.55 6.61
C ASP A 140 -1.42 -8.68 6.90
N ALA A 141 -1.96 -8.73 8.12
CA ALA A 141 -3.08 -7.88 8.52
C ALA A 141 -2.69 -6.39 8.44
N TYR A 142 -1.56 -6.02 9.02
CA TYR A 142 -1.06 -4.64 8.95
C TYR A 142 -0.62 -4.28 7.54
N TRP A 143 0.06 -5.18 6.83
CA TRP A 143 0.47 -4.93 5.44
C TRP A 143 -0.75 -4.63 4.57
N GLY A 144 -1.76 -5.50 4.60
CA GLY A 144 -3.01 -5.35 3.88
C GLY A 144 -3.75 -4.06 4.21
N LEU A 145 -3.87 -3.71 5.50
CA LEU A 145 -4.45 -2.44 5.92
C LEU A 145 -3.66 -1.23 5.39
N GLY A 146 -2.33 -1.33 5.34
CA GLY A 146 -1.49 -0.29 4.75
C GLY A 146 -1.75 -0.11 3.26
N VAL A 147 -1.85 -1.21 2.51
CA VAL A 147 -2.16 -1.22 1.08
C VAL A 147 -3.53 -0.63 0.80
N VAL A 148 -4.55 -1.08 1.53
CA VAL A 148 -5.91 -0.56 1.40
C VAL A 148 -5.95 0.93 1.72
N SER A 149 -5.25 1.36 2.76
CA SER A 149 -5.17 2.78 3.15
C SER A 149 -4.51 3.62 2.05
N TYR A 150 -3.43 3.14 1.45
CA TYR A 150 -2.79 3.81 0.32
C TYR A 150 -3.71 3.92 -0.90
N GLN A 151 -4.45 2.85 -1.23
CA GLN A 151 -5.41 2.86 -2.34
C GLN A 151 -6.63 3.77 -2.08
N LYS A 152 -6.94 4.07 -0.81
CA LYS A 152 -7.93 5.08 -0.39
C LYS A 152 -7.33 6.49 -0.21
N ASP A 153 -6.11 6.72 -0.70
CA ASP A 153 -5.38 7.99 -0.62
C ASP A 153 -5.10 8.48 0.82
N ARG A 154 -5.02 7.54 1.77
CA ARG A 154 -4.68 7.80 3.18
C ARG A 154 -3.22 7.48 3.46
N LEU A 155 -2.31 8.25 2.87
CA LEU A 155 -0.86 7.98 2.91
C LEU A 155 -0.27 7.90 4.33
N PRO A 156 -0.55 8.81 5.28
CA PRO A 156 0.00 8.72 6.63
C PRO A 156 -0.41 7.43 7.35
N GLU A 157 -1.65 7.02 7.17
CA GLU A 157 -2.19 5.80 7.76
C GLU A 157 -1.58 4.55 7.12
N ALA A 158 -1.36 4.58 5.81
CA ALA A 158 -0.68 3.51 5.09
C ALA A 158 0.75 3.28 5.62
N ILE A 159 1.53 4.36 5.78
CA ILE A 159 2.88 4.31 6.35
C ILE A 159 2.83 3.74 7.77
N ARG A 160 1.89 4.22 8.60
CA ARG A 160 1.70 3.74 9.98
C ARG A 160 1.46 2.24 10.04
N MET A 161 0.58 1.72 9.17
CA MET A 161 0.27 0.29 9.11
C MET A 161 1.46 -0.54 8.62
N LEU A 162 2.16 -0.12 7.55
CA LEU A 162 3.35 -0.84 7.08
C LEU A 162 4.46 -0.86 8.14
N LYS A 163 4.65 0.22 8.91
CA LYS A 163 5.60 0.25 10.04
C LYS A 163 5.23 -0.77 11.13
N LYS A 164 3.94 -0.88 11.49
CA LYS A 164 3.47 -1.91 12.44
C LYS A 164 3.73 -3.32 11.89
N GLY A 165 3.41 -3.59 10.63
CA GLY A 165 3.68 -4.88 9.98
C GLY A 165 5.17 -5.23 10.00
N LEU A 166 6.04 -4.25 9.71
CA LEU A 166 7.49 -4.46 9.68
C LEU A 166 8.08 -4.65 11.08
N SER A 167 7.49 -4.08 12.13
CA SER A 167 7.90 -4.37 13.52
C SER A 167 7.63 -5.82 13.96
N ILE A 168 6.73 -6.51 13.26
CA ILE A 168 6.39 -7.92 13.50
C ILE A 168 7.21 -8.83 12.60
N ALA A 169 7.37 -8.48 11.32
CA ALA A 169 8.09 -9.25 10.32
C ALA A 169 9.30 -8.46 9.81
N ASP A 170 10.28 -8.23 10.69
CA ASP A 170 11.42 -7.33 10.45
C ASP A 170 12.42 -7.82 9.39
N THR A 171 12.21 -9.02 8.84
CA THR A 171 13.00 -9.63 7.76
C THR A 171 12.22 -9.75 6.44
N ASN A 172 10.99 -9.22 6.37
CA ASN A 172 10.21 -9.24 5.14
C ASN A 172 10.68 -8.14 4.17
N ALA A 173 11.58 -8.50 3.25
CA ALA A 173 12.16 -7.59 2.25
C ALA A 173 11.11 -6.97 1.30
N VAL A 174 10.00 -7.66 1.02
CA VAL A 174 8.94 -7.13 0.16
C VAL A 174 8.18 -6.01 0.89
N LEU A 175 7.82 -6.24 2.15
CA LEU A 175 7.19 -5.23 2.99
C LEU A 175 8.10 -4.00 3.20
N MET A 176 9.41 -4.20 3.31
CA MET A 176 10.39 -3.12 3.32
C MET A 176 10.34 -2.27 2.04
N ALA A 177 10.31 -2.91 0.86
CA ALA A 177 10.24 -2.22 -0.41
C ALA A 177 8.92 -1.43 -0.59
N ASP A 178 7.81 -1.96 -0.09
CA ASP A 178 6.52 -1.27 -0.07
C ASP A 178 6.53 -0.05 0.86
N LEU A 179 7.06 -0.18 2.08
CA LEU A 179 7.20 0.94 3.01
C LEU A 179 8.10 2.05 2.42
N ALA A 180 9.25 1.67 1.84
CA ALA A 180 10.13 2.63 1.18
C ALA A 180 9.44 3.36 0.02
N THR A 181 8.56 2.68 -0.72
CA THR A 181 7.74 3.32 -1.78
C THR A 181 6.84 4.42 -1.21
N LEU A 182 6.20 4.16 -0.06
CA LEU A 182 5.33 5.15 0.58
C LEU A 182 6.13 6.32 1.15
N LEU A 183 7.33 6.08 1.69
CA LEU A 183 8.22 7.14 2.18
C LEU A 183 8.74 8.03 1.04
N ILE A 184 9.14 7.46 -0.11
CA ILE A 184 9.49 8.23 -1.30
C ILE A 184 8.32 9.11 -1.76
N LYS A 185 7.10 8.55 -1.77
CA LYS A 185 5.89 9.31 -2.11
C LYS A 185 5.62 10.44 -1.11
N GLN A 186 5.80 10.19 0.19
CA GLN A 186 5.63 11.18 1.24
C GLN A 186 6.61 12.35 1.04
N TYR A 187 7.88 12.05 0.75
CA TYR A 187 8.89 13.05 0.40
C TYR A 187 8.48 13.88 -0.82
N GLN A 188 8.01 13.25 -1.89
CA GLN A 188 7.58 13.96 -3.10
C GLN A 188 6.41 14.93 -2.84
N LEU A 189 5.51 14.61 -1.91
CA LEU A 189 4.39 15.46 -1.53
C LEU A 189 4.79 16.55 -0.52
N LYS A 190 5.65 16.21 0.43
CA LYS A 190 6.14 17.10 1.48
C LYS A 190 7.61 16.77 1.73
N PRO A 191 8.54 17.46 1.05
CA PRO A 191 9.96 17.15 1.15
C PRO A 191 10.49 17.26 2.58
N ASP A 192 10.85 16.11 3.15
CA ASP A 192 11.54 15.97 4.41
C ASP A 192 12.65 14.92 4.22
N SER A 193 13.91 15.30 4.41
CA SER A 193 15.06 14.41 4.17
C SER A 193 15.08 13.20 5.11
N THR A 194 14.34 13.25 6.23
CA THR A 194 14.20 12.11 7.14
C THR A 194 13.47 10.94 6.48
N ASP A 195 12.48 11.20 5.61
CA ASP A 195 11.75 10.15 4.89
C ASP A 195 12.65 9.39 3.92
N LEU A 196 13.52 10.10 3.17
CA LEU A 196 14.46 9.46 2.26
C LEU A 196 15.55 8.69 3.01
N THR A 197 16.02 9.21 4.14
CA THR A 197 17.03 8.54 4.98
C THR A 197 16.46 7.22 5.56
N GLU A 198 15.21 7.26 6.01
CA GLU A 198 14.50 6.06 6.50
C GLU A 198 14.28 5.06 5.36
N ALA A 199 13.80 5.52 4.20
CA ALA A 199 13.57 4.66 3.03
C ALA A 199 14.86 3.97 2.55
N GLU A 200 15.97 4.72 2.49
CA GLU A 200 17.28 4.19 2.10
C GLU A 200 17.77 3.12 3.09
N THR A 201 17.69 3.41 4.40
CA THR A 201 18.08 2.46 5.46
C THR A 201 17.29 1.14 5.35
N ILE A 202 15.98 1.24 5.14
CA ILE A 202 15.09 0.09 4.97
C ILE A 202 15.44 -0.71 3.70
N LEU A 203 15.70 -0.03 2.58
CA LEU A 203 16.04 -0.70 1.33
C LEU A 203 17.43 -1.34 1.36
N ILE A 204 18.41 -0.74 2.06
CA ILE A 204 19.72 -1.36 2.29
C ILE A 204 19.55 -2.68 3.05
N LYS A 205 18.68 -2.72 4.08
CA LYS A 205 18.32 -3.98 4.76
C LYS A 205 17.59 -4.95 3.81
N ALA A 206 16.69 -4.46 2.97
CA ALA A 206 15.97 -5.30 2.02
C ALA A 206 16.91 -5.99 1.01
N VAL A 207 17.88 -5.26 0.44
CA VAL A 207 18.84 -5.85 -0.52
C VAL A 207 19.90 -6.71 0.15
N SER A 208 20.17 -6.55 1.45
CA SER A 208 21.04 -7.49 2.18
C SER A 208 20.33 -8.82 2.45
N LEU A 209 19.02 -8.79 2.72
CA LEU A 209 18.18 -9.97 2.88
C LEU A 209 17.84 -10.65 1.55
N SER A 210 17.66 -9.87 0.48
CA SER A 210 17.31 -10.35 -0.86
C SER A 210 18.17 -9.65 -1.94
N PRO A 211 19.43 -10.09 -2.15
CA PRO A 211 20.38 -9.44 -3.06
C PRO A 211 20.02 -9.46 -4.56
N THR A 212 18.95 -10.17 -4.92
CA THR A 212 18.41 -10.26 -6.29
C THR A 212 17.15 -9.42 -6.49
N MET A 213 16.71 -8.65 -5.49
CA MET A 213 15.50 -7.83 -5.57
C MET A 213 15.74 -6.56 -6.41
N ALA A 214 15.65 -6.69 -7.74
CA ALA A 214 15.88 -5.60 -8.69
C ALA A 214 15.04 -4.35 -8.40
N SER A 215 13.78 -4.54 -7.98
CA SER A 215 12.85 -3.46 -7.65
C SER A 215 13.28 -2.63 -6.42
N ALA A 216 14.08 -3.19 -5.52
CA ALA A 216 14.65 -2.48 -4.36
C ALA A 216 15.86 -1.64 -4.80
N TYR A 217 16.73 -2.18 -5.65
CA TYR A 217 17.83 -1.41 -6.25
C TYR A 217 17.33 -0.22 -7.07
N GLN A 218 16.24 -0.38 -7.83
CA GLN A 218 15.66 0.75 -8.55
C GLN A 218 15.15 1.86 -7.61
N LYS A 219 14.58 1.51 -6.46
CA LYS A 219 14.15 2.50 -5.47
C LYS A 219 15.34 3.18 -4.81
N LEU A 220 16.43 2.47 -4.55
CA LEU A 220 17.69 3.07 -4.10
C LEU A 220 18.24 4.06 -5.13
N ALA A 221 18.15 3.74 -6.43
CA ALA A 221 18.51 4.67 -7.50
C ALA A 221 17.63 5.93 -7.49
N MET A 222 16.32 5.78 -7.35
CA MET A 222 15.39 6.91 -7.21
C MET A 222 15.71 7.78 -5.99
N ILE A 223 15.98 7.17 -4.82
CA ILE A 223 16.34 7.92 -3.61
C ILE A 223 17.63 8.71 -3.82
N ASN A 224 18.66 8.08 -4.38
CA ASN A 224 19.95 8.74 -4.63
C ASN A 224 19.83 9.83 -5.71
N LEU A 225 18.95 9.68 -6.70
CA LEU A 225 18.61 10.78 -7.62
C LEU A 225 18.00 11.97 -6.87
N LEU A 226 17.03 11.73 -6.00
CA LEU A 226 16.35 12.77 -5.21
C LEU A 226 17.29 13.46 -4.20
N GLN A 227 18.27 12.72 -3.67
CA GLN A 227 19.35 13.24 -2.82
C GLN A 227 20.51 13.88 -3.61
N THR A 228 20.41 13.97 -4.93
CA THR A 228 21.44 14.49 -5.86
C THR A 228 22.78 13.72 -5.88
N GLU A 229 22.77 12.49 -5.37
CA GLU A 229 23.89 11.53 -5.36
C GLU A 229 23.94 10.72 -6.66
N TYR A 230 24.16 11.40 -7.79
CA TYR A 230 23.99 10.82 -9.13
C TYR A 230 24.88 9.61 -9.43
N ASP A 231 26.09 9.54 -8.88
CA ASP A 231 27.00 8.40 -9.08
C ASP A 231 26.43 7.11 -8.47
N LYS A 232 25.96 7.19 -7.23
CA LYS A 232 25.27 6.08 -6.56
C LYS A 232 23.95 5.73 -7.24
N ALA A 233 23.22 6.73 -7.71
CA ALA A 233 21.97 6.52 -8.42
C ALA A 233 22.19 5.67 -9.69
N TRP A 234 23.23 5.97 -10.47
CA TRP A 234 23.63 5.16 -11.62
C TRP A 234 24.09 3.75 -11.24
N GLU A 235 24.89 3.60 -10.17
CA GLU A 235 25.32 2.29 -9.68
C GLU A 235 24.12 1.38 -9.37
N TYR A 236 23.16 1.88 -8.60
CA TYR A 236 21.96 1.13 -8.25
C TYR A 236 21.04 0.88 -9.46
N PHE A 237 20.93 1.83 -10.38
CA PHE A 237 20.15 1.66 -11.61
C PHE A 237 20.71 0.54 -12.48
N HIS A 238 22.04 0.50 -12.66
CA HIS A 238 22.70 -0.59 -13.38
C HIS A 238 22.60 -1.92 -12.66
N ARG A 239 22.65 -1.92 -11.32
CA ARG A 239 22.41 -3.13 -10.54
C ARG A 239 21.00 -3.68 -10.76
N ALA A 240 19.97 -2.82 -10.71
CA ALA A 240 18.59 -3.20 -11.01
C ALA A 240 18.49 -3.81 -12.41
N ARG A 241 19.04 -3.12 -13.43
CA ARG A 241 19.09 -3.58 -14.83
C ARG A 241 19.72 -4.97 -14.98
N SER A 242 20.84 -5.21 -14.28
CA SER A 242 21.57 -6.47 -14.36
C SER A 242 20.80 -7.66 -13.79
N LEU A 243 19.87 -7.40 -12.88
CA LEU A 243 19.05 -8.40 -12.21
C LEU A 243 17.73 -8.64 -12.95
N ASP A 244 17.04 -7.57 -13.33
CA ASP A 244 15.78 -7.62 -14.06
C ASP A 244 15.60 -6.33 -14.87
N LEU A 245 15.48 -6.45 -16.19
CA LEU A 245 15.25 -5.30 -17.06
C LEU A 245 13.81 -4.77 -16.95
N SER A 246 12.84 -5.63 -16.61
CA SER A 246 11.42 -5.29 -16.60
C SER A 246 11.01 -4.34 -15.49
N VAL A 247 11.82 -4.25 -14.42
CA VAL A 247 11.55 -3.30 -13.34
C VAL A 247 11.87 -1.86 -13.73
N LEU A 248 12.76 -1.64 -14.70
CA LEU A 248 13.31 -0.32 -15.04
C LEU A 248 12.23 0.72 -15.36
N ASP A 249 12.23 1.80 -14.57
CA ASP A 249 11.40 2.99 -14.83
C ASP A 249 12.13 3.90 -15.82
N LEU A 250 11.54 4.06 -17.00
CA LEU A 250 12.06 4.93 -18.06
C LEU A 250 12.05 6.41 -17.67
N THR A 251 11.16 6.81 -16.77
CA THR A 251 11.12 8.18 -16.22
C THR A 251 12.40 8.44 -15.44
N LEU A 252 12.73 7.52 -14.52
CA LEU A 252 13.97 7.57 -13.74
C LEU A 252 15.21 7.56 -14.64
N LEU A 253 15.23 6.74 -15.69
CA LEU A 253 16.32 6.74 -16.67
C LEU A 253 16.51 8.11 -17.32
N ASN A 254 15.42 8.70 -17.81
CA ASN A 254 15.47 10.01 -18.47
C ASN A 254 15.92 11.11 -17.49
N ASP A 255 15.44 11.07 -16.25
CA ASP A 255 15.85 12.01 -15.21
C ASP A 255 17.33 11.88 -14.87
N LEU A 256 17.85 10.66 -14.80
CA LEU A 256 19.28 10.40 -14.60
C LEU A 256 20.12 10.95 -15.76
N LEU A 257 19.76 10.64 -17.01
CA LEU A 257 20.44 11.12 -18.21
C LEU A 257 20.44 12.65 -18.29
N ALA A 258 19.35 13.30 -17.89
CA ALA A 258 19.24 14.76 -17.86
C ALA A 258 20.17 15.41 -16.82
N LYS A 259 20.55 14.68 -15.76
CA LYS A 259 21.47 15.17 -14.72
C LYS A 259 22.92 14.80 -15.00
N ARG A 260 23.18 13.59 -15.49
CA ARG A 260 24.52 13.05 -15.71
C ARG A 260 24.50 11.94 -16.77
N PRO A 261 25.42 11.96 -17.75
CA PRO A 261 25.56 10.86 -18.70
C PRO A 261 25.77 9.51 -18.00
N ASP A 262 25.29 8.44 -18.62
CA ASP A 262 25.50 7.08 -18.12
C ASP A 262 27.02 6.75 -18.03
N PRO A 263 27.57 6.48 -16.83
CA PRO A 263 28.99 6.16 -16.66
C PRO A 263 29.43 4.86 -17.33
N GLN A 264 28.50 3.92 -17.62
CA GLN A 264 28.78 2.69 -18.36
C GLN A 264 28.54 2.81 -19.86
N GLY A 265 27.95 3.92 -20.33
CA GLY A 265 27.64 4.16 -21.74
C GLY A 265 26.63 3.18 -22.35
N VAL A 266 25.81 2.51 -21.52
CA VAL A 266 24.77 1.58 -21.94
C VAL A 266 23.57 2.33 -22.50
N PHE A 267 23.21 3.46 -21.88
CA PHE A 267 22.10 4.33 -22.27
C PHE A 267 22.60 5.63 -22.89
N LYS A 268 21.85 6.17 -23.85
CA LYS A 268 22.19 7.37 -24.62
C LYS A 268 20.99 8.29 -24.77
#